data_AF-A0A1V4I8J8-F1
#
_entry.id   AF-A0A1V4I8J8-F1
#
_cell.length_a   1.000
_cell.length_b   1.000
_cell.length_c   1.000
_cell.angle_alpha   90.00
_cell.angle_beta   90.00
_cell.angle_gamma   90.00
#
_symmetry.space_group_name_H-M   'P 1'
#
loop_
_entity.id
_entity.type
_entity.pdbx_description
1 polymer ?
#
loop_
_entity_poly.entity_id
_entity_poly.type
_entity_poly.pdbx_seq_one_letter_code
_entity_poly.pdbx_strand_id
1 'polypeptide(L)'
;MEKSGFFNSSDGDRVYDATDFAAYFGSLVSNGIFYKTATNLQVSPGMGLAVSVAAGSAWINGYRYENTDALNMPLTTAHGSNPRIDRIVVRLSQISRSIQLAVVTGTPAATPVAPDLTRTSDVYELGIAEVLVPAAATSIAANNITDTRLNTSLCGLVNSLVSAVYE
;
A
#
# COMPACT_ATOMS: atom_id res chain seq x y z
N MET A 1 13.22 14.19 26.96
CA MET A 1 13.73 15.20 26.02
C MET A 1 12.53 15.75 25.28
N GLU A 2 12.44 17.07 25.13
CA GLU A 2 11.30 17.75 24.49
C GLU A 2 11.72 18.28 23.11
N LYS A 3 10.79 18.29 22.14
CA LYS A 3 11.03 18.79 20.77
C LYS A 3 9.84 19.62 20.32
N SER A 4 10.12 20.80 19.76
CA SER A 4 9.13 21.68 19.12
C SER A 4 9.15 21.50 17.60
N GLY A 5 8.03 21.79 16.92
CA GLY A 5 7.89 21.66 15.47
C GLY A 5 8.58 22.78 14.65
N PHE A 6 7.90 23.28 13.62
CA PHE A 6 8.46 24.21 12.65
C PHE A 6 8.47 25.67 13.13
N PHE A 7 9.65 26.30 13.09
CA PHE A 7 9.92 27.70 13.39
C PHE A 7 10.92 28.26 12.38
N ASN A 8 10.93 29.58 12.21
CA ASN A 8 11.92 30.23 11.36
C ASN A 8 13.33 30.00 11.90
N SER A 9 14.26 29.70 11.00
CA SER A 9 15.67 29.55 11.32
C SER A 9 16.32 30.93 11.52
N SER A 10 17.20 31.05 12.52
CA SER A 10 18.12 32.17 12.71
C SER A 10 19.54 31.61 12.66
N ASP A 11 20.37 32.12 11.75
CA ASP A 11 21.75 31.65 11.56
C ASP A 11 21.90 30.13 11.34
N GLY A 12 20.87 29.46 10.82
CA GLY A 12 20.87 28.03 10.52
C GLY A 12 20.61 27.12 11.72
N ASP A 13 20.16 27.64 12.86
CA ASP A 13 19.88 26.88 14.09
C ASP A 13 18.77 25.82 13.91
N ARG A 14 17.88 26.01 12.93
CA ARG A 14 16.79 25.07 12.59
C ARG A 14 17.04 24.38 11.26
N VAL A 15 17.04 23.04 11.32
CA VAL A 15 17.05 22.12 10.19
C VAL A 15 15.98 21.07 10.44
N TYR A 16 15.14 20.82 9.42
CA TYR A 16 14.07 19.84 9.47
C TYR A 16 14.32 18.75 8.43
N ASP A 17 14.00 17.52 8.77
CA ASP A 17 14.11 16.40 7.84
C ASP A 17 12.72 15.89 7.39
N ALA A 18 12.73 14.87 6.53
CA ALA A 18 11.51 14.25 6.05
C ALA A 18 10.69 13.60 7.17
N THR A 19 11.34 13.16 8.26
CA THR A 19 10.68 12.55 9.41
C THR A 19 9.91 13.58 10.23
N ASP A 20 10.43 14.81 10.36
CA ASP A 20 9.69 15.91 10.99
C ASP A 20 8.40 16.25 10.23
N PHE A 21 8.47 16.32 8.90
CA PHE A 21 7.29 16.54 8.06
C PHE A 21 6.30 15.37 8.13
N ALA A 22 6.80 14.13 8.04
CA ALA A 22 5.96 12.95 8.12
C ALA A 22 5.27 12.83 9.49
N ALA A 23 5.98 13.12 10.59
CA ALA A 23 5.39 13.11 11.93
C ALA A 23 4.27 14.16 12.06
N TYR A 24 4.49 15.37 11.54
CA TYR A 24 3.47 16.41 11.56
C TYR A 24 2.21 15.99 10.80
N PHE A 25 2.32 15.58 9.54
CA PHE A 25 1.15 15.17 8.76
C PHE A 25 0.54 13.85 9.22
N GLY A 26 1.36 12.92 9.72
CA GLY A 26 0.88 11.66 10.31
C GLY A 26 0.02 11.87 11.55
N SER A 27 0.13 13.02 12.23
CA SER A 27 -0.78 13.39 13.32
C SER A 27 -2.17 13.85 12.84
N LEU A 28 -2.29 14.24 11.56
CA LEU A 28 -3.51 14.82 11.00
C LEU A 28 -4.23 13.89 10.03
N VAL A 29 -3.50 13.01 9.36
CA VAL A 29 -3.96 12.20 8.22
C VAL A 29 -3.68 10.72 8.49
N SER A 30 -4.73 9.90 8.42
CA SER A 30 -4.61 8.45 8.66
C SER A 30 -3.97 7.72 7.48
N ASN A 31 -3.46 6.52 7.75
CA ASN A 31 -3.03 5.61 6.69
C ASN A 31 -4.22 5.16 5.84
N GLY A 32 -3.99 4.98 4.55
CA GLY A 32 -4.99 4.45 3.62
C GLY A 32 -4.75 4.88 2.18
N ILE A 33 -5.71 4.59 1.31
CA ILE A 33 -5.72 5.09 -0.07
C ILE A 33 -6.57 6.36 -0.21
N PHE A 34 -6.24 7.20 -1.18
CA PHE A 34 -7.08 8.34 -1.55
C PHE A 34 -8.19 7.90 -2.50
N TYR A 35 -9.38 7.65 -1.98
CA TYR A 35 -10.52 7.18 -2.78
C TYR A 35 -11.23 8.30 -3.54
N LYS A 36 -10.46 9.14 -4.26
CA LYS A 36 -11.00 10.22 -5.11
C LYS A 36 -11.72 9.65 -6.33
N THR A 37 -11.27 8.50 -6.81
CA THR A 37 -11.90 7.72 -7.89
C THR A 37 -12.08 6.28 -7.43
N ALA A 38 -13.13 5.60 -7.91
CA ALA A 38 -13.39 4.20 -7.57
C ALA A 38 -12.25 3.25 -8.01
N THR A 39 -11.48 3.67 -9.01
CA THR A 39 -10.37 2.92 -9.59
C THR A 39 -9.02 3.19 -8.91
N ASN A 40 -8.92 4.10 -7.93
CA ASN A 40 -7.66 4.46 -7.28
C ASN A 40 -6.94 3.21 -6.74
N LEU A 41 -5.77 2.89 -7.33
CA LEU A 41 -4.99 1.69 -7.01
C LEU A 41 -5.79 0.37 -7.10
N GLN A 42 -6.85 0.33 -7.91
CA GLN A 42 -7.61 -0.89 -8.11
C GLN A 42 -6.76 -1.95 -8.80
N VAL A 43 -6.86 -3.19 -8.33
CA VAL A 43 -6.18 -4.33 -8.92
C VAL A 43 -7.11 -5.05 -9.89
N SER A 44 -6.60 -5.39 -11.07
CA SER A 44 -7.30 -6.14 -12.12
C SER A 44 -6.36 -7.18 -12.76
N PRO A 45 -6.85 -8.10 -13.61
CA PRO A 45 -5.99 -9.00 -14.36
C PRO A 45 -4.93 -8.26 -15.18
N GLY A 46 -3.69 -8.76 -15.14
CA GLY A 46 -2.55 -8.21 -15.86
C GLY A 46 -2.19 -9.02 -17.12
N MET A 47 -1.03 -8.72 -17.69
CA MET A 47 -0.48 -9.46 -18.83
C MET A 47 0.31 -10.68 -18.36
N GLY A 48 -0.10 -11.87 -18.82
CA GLY A 48 0.47 -13.14 -18.38
C GLY A 48 0.07 -13.49 -16.95
N LEU A 49 0.94 -14.17 -16.20
CA LEU A 49 0.74 -14.46 -14.79
C LEU A 49 1.07 -13.22 -13.96
N ALA A 50 0.19 -12.23 -14.04
CA ALA A 50 0.36 -10.91 -13.45
C ALA A 50 -1.01 -10.32 -13.07
N VAL A 51 -0.95 -9.28 -12.25
CA VAL A 51 -2.06 -8.34 -12.06
C VAL A 51 -1.66 -6.95 -12.53
N SER A 52 -2.64 -6.13 -12.91
CA SER A 52 -2.44 -4.71 -13.20
C SER A 52 -2.98 -3.88 -12.04
N VAL A 53 -2.22 -2.88 -11.60
CA VAL A 53 -2.66 -1.93 -10.59
C VAL A 53 -2.88 -0.58 -11.26
N ALA A 54 -4.10 -0.05 -11.19
CA ALA A 54 -4.43 1.24 -11.78
C ALA A 54 -3.65 2.39 -11.14
N ALA A 55 -3.61 3.53 -11.85
CA ALA A 55 -3.09 4.77 -11.29
C ALA A 55 -3.85 5.16 -10.01
N GLY A 56 -3.16 5.86 -9.10
CA GLY A 56 -3.74 6.28 -7.84
C GLY A 56 -2.70 6.62 -6.79
N SER A 57 -3.15 6.95 -5.60
CA SER A 57 -2.30 7.38 -4.51
C SER A 57 -2.70 6.77 -3.17
N ALA A 58 -1.73 6.74 -2.26
CA ALA A 58 -1.89 6.29 -0.89
C ALA A 58 -1.08 7.17 0.07
N TRP A 59 -1.39 7.04 1.35
CA TRP A 59 -0.71 7.72 2.43
C TRP A 59 -0.34 6.71 3.52
N ILE A 60 0.93 6.69 3.92
CA ILE A 60 1.43 5.78 4.96
C ILE A 60 2.36 6.57 5.89
N ASN A 61 1.98 6.69 7.15
CA ASN A 61 2.74 7.28 8.24
C ASN A 61 3.30 8.67 7.90
N GLY A 62 2.50 9.53 7.24
CA GLY A 62 2.94 10.88 6.86
C GLY A 62 3.66 10.97 5.51
N TYR A 63 3.86 9.85 4.82
CA TYR A 63 4.51 9.80 3.50
C TYR A 63 3.51 9.52 2.39
N ARG A 64 3.64 10.24 1.28
CA ARG A 64 2.79 10.09 0.09
C ARG A 64 3.34 9.06 -0.88
N TYR A 65 2.44 8.24 -1.42
CA TYR A 65 2.68 7.39 -2.58
C TYR A 65 1.81 7.80 -3.77
N GLU A 66 2.34 7.65 -4.98
CA GLU A 66 1.60 7.80 -6.22
C GLU A 66 2.09 6.79 -7.26
N ASN A 67 1.13 6.06 -7.83
CA ASN A 67 1.28 5.31 -9.06
C ASN A 67 0.67 6.16 -10.19
N THR A 68 1.47 6.57 -11.17
CA THR A 68 1.01 7.53 -12.19
C THR A 68 0.20 6.88 -13.31
N ASP A 69 0.44 5.59 -13.58
CA ASP A 69 -0.16 4.85 -14.68
C ASP A 69 -0.47 3.40 -14.28
N ALA A 70 -1.19 2.67 -15.13
CA ALA A 70 -1.43 1.24 -14.89
C ALA A 70 -0.09 0.47 -14.84
N LEU A 71 0.16 -0.20 -13.72
CA LEU A 71 1.40 -0.93 -13.46
C LEU A 71 1.15 -2.43 -13.49
N ASN A 72 1.76 -3.13 -14.46
CA ASN A 72 1.74 -4.59 -14.50
C ASN A 72 2.71 -5.17 -13.46
N MET A 73 2.19 -5.98 -12.56
CA MET A 73 2.87 -6.62 -11.44
C MET A 73 2.96 -8.13 -11.69
N PRO A 74 4.10 -8.63 -12.18
CA PRO A 74 4.30 -10.06 -12.37
C PRO A 74 4.21 -10.81 -11.04
N LEU A 75 3.54 -11.96 -11.07
CA LEU A 75 3.52 -12.89 -9.94
C LEU A 75 4.58 -13.97 -10.14
N THR A 76 5.04 -14.56 -9.05
CA THR A 76 5.95 -15.70 -9.12
C THR A 76 5.25 -16.89 -9.78
N THR A 77 6.02 -17.80 -10.38
CA THR A 77 5.47 -18.98 -11.07
C THR A 77 4.48 -19.74 -10.18
N ALA A 78 3.32 -20.11 -10.74
CA ALA A 78 2.33 -20.89 -10.04
C ALA A 78 2.88 -22.27 -9.66
N HIS A 79 2.49 -22.78 -8.48
CA HIS A 79 2.86 -24.13 -8.08
C HIS A 79 2.08 -25.15 -8.92
N GLY A 80 2.71 -26.28 -9.27
CA GLY A 80 2.12 -27.25 -10.21
C GLY A 80 0.84 -27.93 -9.73
N SER A 81 0.64 -28.03 -8.41
CA SER A 81 -0.45 -28.84 -7.84
C SER A 81 -1.30 -28.15 -6.77
N ASN A 82 -0.83 -27.04 -6.20
CA ASN A 82 -1.50 -26.38 -5.08
C ASN A 82 -1.72 -24.91 -5.42
N PRO A 83 -2.90 -24.34 -5.15
CA PRO A 83 -3.09 -22.90 -5.23
C PRO A 83 -2.36 -22.18 -4.09
N ARG A 84 -2.23 -20.87 -4.21
CA ARG A 84 -1.81 -19.96 -3.13
C ARG A 84 -2.58 -18.64 -3.22
N ILE A 85 -2.55 -17.84 -2.17
CA ILE A 85 -3.05 -16.45 -2.22
C ILE A 85 -1.86 -15.51 -2.06
N ASP A 86 -1.62 -14.67 -3.05
CA ASP A 86 -0.65 -13.58 -2.98
C ASP A 86 -1.36 -12.30 -2.52
N ARG A 87 -0.66 -11.39 -1.86
CA ARG A 87 -1.20 -10.08 -1.46
C ARG A 87 -0.54 -8.96 -2.26
N ILE A 88 -1.32 -8.07 -2.84
CA ILE A 88 -0.81 -6.82 -3.42
C ILE A 88 -0.85 -5.75 -2.35
N VAL A 89 0.28 -5.11 -2.11
CA VAL A 89 0.45 -4.12 -1.05
C VAL A 89 1.03 -2.82 -1.58
N VAL A 90 0.70 -1.71 -0.92
CA VAL A 90 1.52 -0.50 -0.93
C VAL A 90 2.43 -0.58 0.28
N ARG A 91 3.74 -0.64 0.06
CA ARG A 91 4.76 -0.87 1.08
C ARG A 91 5.63 0.38 1.28
N LEU A 92 5.55 0.97 2.47
CA LEU A 92 6.55 1.90 2.96
C LEU A 92 7.74 1.11 3.51
N SER A 93 8.95 1.53 3.16
CA SER A 93 10.20 1.00 3.71
C SER A 93 11.08 2.16 4.15
N GLN A 94 11.40 2.22 5.45
CA GLN A 94 12.32 3.21 6.02
C GLN A 94 13.78 2.88 5.68
N ILE A 95 14.06 1.61 5.38
CA ILE A 95 15.40 1.14 4.99
C ILE A 95 15.76 1.68 3.60
N SER A 96 14.88 1.46 2.61
CA SER A 96 15.06 1.95 1.23
C SER A 96 14.55 3.36 1.01
N ARG A 97 13.88 3.96 2.01
CA ARG A 97 13.29 5.30 1.98
C ARG A 97 12.35 5.50 0.80
N SER A 98 11.45 4.54 0.60
CA SER A 98 10.53 4.53 -0.53
C SER A 98 9.15 3.97 -0.14
N ILE A 99 8.13 4.39 -0.90
CA ILE A 99 6.85 3.67 -0.95
C ILE A 99 6.69 3.09 -2.34
N GLN A 100 6.39 1.79 -2.43
CA GLN A 100 6.24 1.08 -3.69
C GLN A 100 5.09 0.07 -3.63
N LEU A 101 4.49 -0.23 -4.78
CA LEU A 101 3.67 -1.43 -4.93
C LEU A 101 4.55 -2.67 -4.83
N ALA A 102 4.09 -3.68 -4.11
CA ALA A 102 4.79 -4.95 -3.95
C ALA A 102 3.80 -6.12 -3.93
N VAL A 103 4.32 -7.30 -4.26
CA VAL A 103 3.61 -8.57 -4.11
C VAL A 103 4.20 -9.31 -2.92
N VAL A 104 3.37 -9.67 -1.95
CA VAL A 104 3.70 -10.60 -0.88
C VAL A 104 3.25 -11.98 -1.34
N THR A 105 4.19 -12.84 -1.71
CA THR A 105 3.90 -14.18 -2.23
C THR A 105 3.39 -15.09 -1.11
N GLY A 106 2.29 -15.79 -1.37
CA GLY A 106 1.71 -16.79 -0.48
C GLY A 106 2.45 -18.12 -0.47
N THR A 107 2.07 -18.98 0.47
CA THR A 107 2.56 -20.36 0.52
C THR A 107 1.55 -21.28 -0.18
N PRO A 108 1.97 -22.12 -1.14
CA PRO A 108 1.09 -23.11 -1.77
C PRO A 108 0.52 -24.11 -0.77
N ALA A 109 -0.80 -24.29 -0.77
CA ALA A 109 -1.50 -25.25 0.09
C ALA A 109 -2.83 -25.68 -0.55
N ALA A 110 -3.39 -26.81 -0.11
CA ALA A 110 -4.72 -27.26 -0.56
C ALA A 110 -5.83 -26.25 -0.21
N THR A 111 -5.68 -25.56 0.92
CA THR A 111 -6.54 -24.44 1.34
C THR A 111 -5.62 -23.27 1.69
N PRO A 112 -5.29 -22.41 0.70
CA PRO A 112 -4.31 -21.36 0.90
C PRO A 112 -4.90 -20.21 1.71
N VAL A 113 -4.01 -19.52 2.45
CA VAL A 113 -4.33 -18.33 3.24
C VAL A 113 -3.45 -17.19 2.75
N ALA A 114 -4.00 -15.97 2.72
CA ALA A 114 -3.25 -14.78 2.37
C ALA A 114 -2.15 -14.50 3.41
N PRO A 115 -0.94 -14.11 3.00
CA PRO A 115 0.10 -13.66 3.91
C PRO A 115 -0.36 -12.49 4.80
N ASP A 116 0.17 -12.48 6.02
CA ASP A 116 0.05 -11.35 6.92
C ASP A 116 0.78 -10.11 6.38
N LEU A 117 0.27 -8.93 6.74
CA LEU A 117 0.92 -7.66 6.45
C LEU A 117 2.09 -7.43 7.40
N THR A 118 3.20 -6.93 6.87
CA THR A 118 4.29 -6.39 7.68
C THR A 118 3.96 -4.96 8.11
N ARG A 119 3.85 -4.75 9.42
CA ARG A 119 3.59 -3.44 10.05
C ARG A 119 4.52 -3.24 11.25
N THR A 120 5.78 -2.96 10.95
CA THR A 120 6.84 -2.66 11.92
C THR A 120 7.30 -1.20 11.78
N SER A 121 8.31 -0.78 12.53
CA SER A 121 8.95 0.54 12.36
C SER A 121 9.65 0.69 11.00
N ASP A 122 10.18 -0.41 10.47
CA ASP A 122 11.04 -0.38 9.29
C ASP A 122 10.22 -0.55 8.01
N VAL A 123 9.13 -1.32 8.08
CA VAL A 123 8.26 -1.62 6.95
C VAL A 123 6.80 -1.52 7.38
N TYR A 124 5.99 -0.82 6.60
CA TYR A 124 4.55 -0.73 6.82
C TYR A 124 3.78 -0.95 5.54
N GLU A 125 2.80 -1.86 5.58
CA GLU A 125 2.03 -2.26 4.42
C GLU A 125 0.53 -1.99 4.54
N LEU A 126 -0.05 -1.55 3.42
CA LEU A 126 -1.48 -1.51 3.17
C LEU A 126 -1.84 -2.59 2.13
N GLY A 127 -2.69 -3.54 2.50
CA GLY A 127 -3.15 -4.61 1.61
C GLY A 127 -4.31 -4.16 0.73
N ILE A 128 -4.04 -3.91 -0.56
CA ILE A 128 -5.03 -3.39 -1.50
C ILE A 128 -5.81 -4.49 -2.24
N ALA A 129 -5.22 -5.68 -2.40
CA ALA A 129 -5.93 -6.84 -2.92
C ALA A 129 -5.32 -8.16 -2.45
N GLU A 130 -6.15 -9.20 -2.47
CA GLU A 130 -5.73 -10.60 -2.38
C GLU A 130 -5.95 -11.28 -3.72
N VAL A 131 -4.97 -12.07 -4.17
CA VAL A 131 -4.95 -12.70 -5.48
C VAL A 131 -4.80 -14.19 -5.31
N LEU A 132 -5.88 -14.93 -5.55
CA LEU A 132 -5.81 -16.38 -5.66
C LEU A 132 -5.03 -16.74 -6.92
N VAL A 133 -3.91 -17.43 -6.77
CA VAL A 133 -3.13 -18.01 -7.87
C VAL A 133 -3.47 -19.50 -7.93
N PRO A 134 -4.26 -19.96 -8.91
CA PRO A 134 -4.55 -21.38 -9.07
C PRO A 134 -3.29 -22.21 -9.36
N ALA A 135 -3.37 -23.51 -9.11
CA ALA A 135 -2.32 -24.44 -9.49
C ALA A 135 -2.08 -24.37 -11.02
N ALA A 136 -0.80 -24.39 -11.42
CA ALA A 136 -0.35 -24.32 -12.82
C ALA A 136 -0.89 -23.12 -13.63
N ALA A 137 -1.37 -22.06 -12.96
CA ALA A 137 -1.90 -20.89 -13.63
C ALA A 137 -0.84 -20.19 -14.50
N THR A 138 -1.26 -19.72 -15.68
CA THR A 138 -0.48 -18.88 -16.59
C THR A 138 -1.04 -17.47 -16.73
N SER A 139 -2.21 -17.22 -16.12
CA SER A 139 -2.88 -15.92 -16.02
C SER A 139 -3.77 -15.87 -14.78
N ILE A 140 -4.24 -14.67 -14.42
CA ILE A 140 -5.16 -14.44 -13.31
C ILE A 140 -6.51 -13.99 -13.87
N ALA A 141 -7.60 -14.61 -13.43
CA ALA A 141 -8.95 -14.19 -13.77
C ALA A 141 -9.48 -13.13 -12.79
N ALA A 142 -10.44 -12.31 -13.21
CA ALA A 142 -10.98 -11.23 -12.37
C ALA A 142 -11.60 -11.75 -11.06
N ASN A 143 -12.25 -12.92 -11.09
CA ASN A 143 -12.83 -13.57 -9.91
C ASN A 143 -11.79 -14.17 -8.94
N ASN A 144 -10.51 -14.18 -9.32
CA ASN A 144 -9.42 -14.56 -8.42
C ASN A 144 -8.89 -13.37 -7.63
N ILE A 145 -9.36 -12.15 -7.90
CA ILE A 145 -8.92 -10.94 -7.22
C ILE A 145 -10.01 -10.51 -6.25
N THR A 146 -9.67 -10.47 -4.97
CA THR A 146 -10.50 -9.90 -3.92
C THR A 146 -9.98 -8.51 -3.58
N ASP A 147 -10.82 -7.49 -3.78
CA ASP A 147 -10.48 -6.11 -3.44
C ASP A 147 -10.54 -5.91 -1.92
N THR A 148 -9.43 -5.46 -1.33
CA THR A 148 -9.33 -5.22 0.12
C THR A 148 -9.09 -3.76 0.45
N ARG A 149 -9.16 -2.85 -0.53
CA ARG A 149 -8.88 -1.41 -0.35
C ARG A 149 -9.74 -0.76 0.73
N LEU A 150 -11.02 -1.14 0.78
CA LEU A 150 -11.98 -0.60 1.76
C LEU A 150 -11.98 -1.35 3.10
N ASN A 151 -11.21 -2.43 3.24
CA ASN A 151 -11.08 -3.15 4.50
C ASN A 151 -10.16 -2.37 5.44
N THR A 152 -10.72 -1.79 6.50
CA THR A 152 -9.99 -0.94 7.47
C THR A 152 -8.92 -1.68 8.28
N SER A 153 -8.99 -3.02 8.36
CA SER A 153 -7.95 -3.82 9.02
C SER A 153 -6.74 -4.03 8.12
N LEU A 154 -6.92 -4.02 6.78
CA LEU A 154 -5.88 -4.32 5.79
C LEU A 154 -5.32 -3.08 5.09
N CYS A 155 -6.19 -2.16 4.69
CA CYS A 155 -5.86 -0.93 3.99
C CYS A 155 -6.64 0.25 4.57
N GLY A 156 -7.89 0.43 4.15
CA GLY A 156 -8.73 1.55 4.54
C GLY A 156 -8.52 2.79 3.67
N LEU A 157 -9.32 3.81 3.97
CA LEU A 157 -9.29 5.11 3.30
C LEU A 157 -8.50 6.11 4.13
N VAL A 158 -7.83 7.02 3.45
CA VAL A 158 -7.29 8.22 4.11
C VAL A 158 -8.44 9.01 4.71
N ASN A 159 -8.32 9.35 5.99
CA ASN A 159 -9.20 10.27 6.70
C ASN A 159 -8.37 11.40 7.32
N SER A 160 -9.01 12.53 7.62
CA SER A 160 -8.38 13.72 8.17
C SER A 160 -9.07 14.13 9.47
N LEU A 161 -8.28 14.54 10.47
CA LEU A 161 -8.81 15.22 11.66
C LEU A 161 -9.24 16.67 11.37
N VAL A 162 -8.91 17.19 10.20
CA VAL A 162 -9.31 18.52 9.76
C VAL A 162 -10.71 18.46 9.15
N SER A 163 -11.70 18.99 9.87
CA SER A 163 -13.03 19.28 9.34
C SER A 163 -13.08 20.72 8.84
N ALA A 164 -13.61 20.95 7.63
CA ALA A 164 -13.92 22.29 7.18
C ALA A 164 -15.04 22.89 8.04
N VAL A 165 -14.77 24.06 8.63
CA VAL A 165 -15.83 24.94 9.16
C VAL A 165 -16.10 25.95 8.06
N TYR A 166 -17.33 25.94 7.53
CA TYR A 166 -17.77 26.97 6.59
C TYR A 166 -18.39 28.10 7.42
N GLU A 167 -17.82 29.30 7.31
CA GLU A 167 -18.46 30.55 7.77
C GLU A 167 -19.54 31.01 6.80
#